data_AF-A0A9P8K0Y1-F1
#
_entry.id   AF-A0A9P8K0Y1-F1
#
_cell.length_a   1.000
_cell.length_b   1.000
_cell.length_c   1.000
_cell.angle_alpha   90.00
_cell.angle_beta   90.00
_cell.angle_gamma   90.00
#
_symmetry.space_group_name_H-M   'P 1'
#
loop_
_entity.id
_entity.type
_entity.pdbx_description
1 polymer ?
#
loop_
_entity_poly.entity_id
_entity_poly.type
_entity_poly.pdbx_seq_one_letter_code
_entity_poly.pdbx_strand_id
1 'polypeptide(L)'
;MSWSIPKDYQSRPVVVLGGGVLGRRIAACFVAAEHHVIIRDPSEKSRNDALEYIKQNMSTYLGLTFGKEGSYEAVEDLETAVKDSWLVFEAVPEVLSIKEDTYRDLEKYAPKDCILASNSSSYKSGDLLGKVNDQTKARVLNTHYMMPPQAVIVELMTSGYTNEAIFPFMEKELRKAGLHPYTAKVESSGFIFNRIWAAIKREVLSVIREGVADPKTIDAIWREQYQSPIGPCTLMDSVGLDTVEHIEAHYVKERNLPETTLKWLHDTYVEPGKLGNKSDKGGLYPVPTEGHGTKLLVLNMYQGSYPGELAPEELLSRGQVLEVSVDNKQAKPVALVGKQKMPDGIDVYEDRMYWTCMGVPSENDGALFSAKLDGSDVKTIIQPGDVHTPKQIYVDKPNKKLYFCDREGLRVHRSNLDGSEHEVIIKRGDWKTDKAKVEDQTNWPVGIAVSHKLKKFYWTQKGPSKSTKGRIFSANLEMPSGKDASTRDDIEVVLGGLPEPIDLEFDEDTGVLYWTDRGEIPFGNTLNRKTLIGDAPKEEKALGREIIAQGFGEAIGLRICDSKKLIYVADLSGRLWECPMEPGPKTKVYEEAGHAYTGLVVINY
;
A
#
# COMPACT_ATOMS: atom_id res chain seq x y z
N MET A 1 -34.11 -12.89 -34.59
CA MET A 1 -33.79 -14.33 -34.42
C MET A 1 -33.50 -14.57 -32.95
N SER A 2 -33.88 -15.74 -32.40
CA SER A 2 -33.48 -16.13 -31.05
C SER A 2 -31.96 -16.36 -31.03
N TRP A 3 -31.23 -15.60 -30.21
CA TRP A 3 -29.82 -15.88 -29.96
C TRP A 3 -29.69 -17.17 -29.12
N SER A 4 -28.62 -17.92 -29.35
CA SER A 4 -28.25 -19.10 -28.58
C SER A 4 -26.82 -18.96 -28.09
N ILE A 5 -26.51 -19.55 -26.93
CA ILE A 5 -25.15 -19.63 -26.40
C ILE A 5 -24.20 -20.19 -27.48
N PRO A 6 -22.99 -19.63 -27.65
CA PRO A 6 -22.06 -20.12 -28.66
C PRO A 6 -21.74 -21.60 -28.43
N LYS A 7 -21.72 -22.39 -29.50
CA LYS A 7 -21.54 -23.84 -29.39
C LYS A 7 -20.12 -24.16 -28.96
N ASP A 8 -19.96 -25.10 -28.03
CA ASP A 8 -18.67 -25.58 -27.53
C ASP A 8 -17.75 -24.44 -27.04
N TYR A 9 -18.33 -23.34 -26.52
CA TYR A 9 -17.57 -22.11 -26.21
C TYR A 9 -16.43 -22.31 -25.21
N GLN A 10 -16.54 -23.28 -24.31
CA GLN A 10 -15.51 -23.56 -23.30
C GLN A 10 -14.20 -24.09 -23.89
N SER A 11 -14.23 -24.74 -25.07
CA SER A 11 -13.04 -25.25 -25.76
C SER A 11 -12.52 -24.31 -26.85
N ARG A 12 -13.20 -23.18 -27.07
CA ARG A 12 -12.86 -22.18 -28.08
C ARG A 12 -12.09 -21.01 -27.46
N PRO A 13 -11.22 -20.32 -28.21
CA PRO A 13 -10.48 -19.20 -27.68
C PRO A 13 -11.35 -17.98 -27.38
N VAL A 14 -10.95 -17.24 -26.34
CA VAL A 14 -11.29 -15.83 -26.16
C VAL A 14 -10.23 -15.01 -26.90
N VAL A 15 -10.64 -14.04 -27.71
CA VAL A 15 -9.71 -13.20 -28.48
C VAL A 15 -9.74 -11.78 -27.96
N VAL A 16 -8.57 -11.16 -27.86
CA VAL A 16 -8.44 -9.73 -27.56
C VAL A 16 -7.70 -9.04 -28.71
N LEU A 17 -8.39 -8.12 -29.39
CA LEU A 17 -7.82 -7.31 -30.46
C LEU A 17 -7.21 -6.04 -29.87
N GLY A 18 -5.87 -6.00 -29.82
CA GLY A 18 -5.06 -4.94 -29.24
C GLY A 18 -4.30 -5.42 -28.00
N GLY A 19 -2.97 -5.38 -28.04
CA GLY A 19 -2.06 -5.71 -26.94
C GLY A 19 -1.73 -4.52 -26.03
N GLY A 20 -2.43 -3.40 -26.20
CA GLY A 20 -2.24 -2.17 -25.43
C GLY A 20 -2.64 -2.30 -23.95
N VAL A 21 -2.70 -1.16 -23.26
CA VAL A 21 -2.86 -1.10 -21.79
C VAL A 21 -4.04 -1.90 -21.28
N LEU A 22 -5.25 -1.72 -21.83
CA LEU A 22 -6.42 -2.48 -21.39
C LEU A 22 -6.52 -3.87 -22.01
N GLY A 23 -6.11 -4.04 -23.28
CA GLY A 23 -6.20 -5.34 -23.96
C GLY A 23 -5.45 -6.45 -23.22
N ARG A 24 -4.19 -6.22 -22.82
CA ARG A 24 -3.41 -7.20 -22.03
C ARG A 24 -4.01 -7.50 -20.65
N ARG A 25 -4.74 -6.54 -20.06
CA ARG A 25 -5.41 -6.71 -18.76
C ARG A 25 -6.69 -7.52 -18.88
N ILE A 26 -7.47 -7.29 -19.94
CA ILE A 26 -8.64 -8.10 -20.29
C ILE A 26 -8.18 -9.53 -20.55
N ALA A 27 -7.11 -9.71 -21.34
CA ALA A 27 -6.54 -11.03 -21.59
C ALA A 27 -6.15 -11.75 -20.28
N ALA A 28 -5.43 -11.08 -19.38
CA ALA A 28 -5.03 -11.64 -18.09
C ALA A 28 -6.23 -12.12 -17.24
N CYS A 29 -7.35 -11.38 -17.21
CA CYS A 29 -8.56 -11.81 -16.50
C CYS A 29 -9.12 -13.15 -17.04
N PHE A 30 -9.17 -13.31 -18.36
CA PHE A 30 -9.72 -14.53 -18.97
C PHE A 30 -8.73 -15.70 -18.92
N VAL A 31 -7.42 -15.45 -18.98
CA VAL A 31 -6.40 -16.48 -18.74
C VAL A 31 -6.51 -17.01 -17.32
N ALA A 32 -6.65 -16.14 -16.31
CA ALA A 32 -6.83 -16.58 -14.92
C ALA A 32 -8.12 -17.38 -14.70
N ALA A 33 -9.09 -17.25 -15.62
CA ALA A 33 -10.38 -17.94 -15.61
C ALA A 33 -10.38 -19.22 -16.47
N GLU A 34 -9.22 -19.87 -16.63
CA GLU A 34 -9.03 -21.12 -17.37
C GLU A 34 -9.22 -21.05 -18.90
N HIS A 35 -9.41 -19.87 -19.49
CA HIS A 35 -9.59 -19.77 -20.94
C HIS A 35 -8.27 -19.84 -21.70
N HIS A 36 -8.34 -20.40 -22.91
CA HIS A 36 -7.33 -20.14 -23.92
C HIS A 36 -7.54 -18.75 -24.53
N VAL A 37 -6.56 -17.85 -24.41
CA VAL A 37 -6.66 -16.46 -24.87
C VAL A 37 -5.69 -16.17 -26.00
N ILE A 38 -6.20 -15.63 -27.11
CA ILE A 38 -5.38 -15.19 -28.25
C ILE A 38 -5.39 -13.65 -28.28
N ILE A 39 -4.20 -13.05 -28.19
CA ILE A 39 -4.02 -11.60 -28.29
C ILE A 39 -3.58 -11.27 -29.70
N ARG A 40 -4.35 -10.44 -30.40
CA ARG A 40 -3.99 -10.01 -31.75
C ARG A 40 -3.55 -8.55 -31.76
N ASP A 41 -2.35 -8.28 -32.25
CA ASP A 41 -1.87 -6.92 -32.46
C ASP A 41 -0.93 -6.88 -33.69
N PRO A 42 -1.05 -5.90 -34.61
CA PRO A 42 -0.12 -5.77 -35.74
C PRO A 42 1.32 -5.47 -35.29
N SER A 43 1.52 -4.85 -34.13
CA SER A 43 2.84 -4.53 -33.59
C SER A 43 3.43 -5.71 -32.83
N GLU A 44 4.57 -6.23 -33.29
CA GLU A 44 5.32 -7.28 -32.59
C GLU A 44 5.68 -6.88 -31.16
N LYS A 45 6.06 -5.62 -30.95
CA LYS A 45 6.35 -5.08 -29.62
C LYS A 45 5.13 -5.19 -28.70
N SER A 46 3.95 -4.78 -29.18
CA SER A 46 2.72 -4.84 -28.39
C SER A 46 2.34 -6.28 -28.03
N ARG A 47 2.57 -7.24 -28.95
CA ARG A 47 2.37 -8.67 -28.68
C ARG A 47 3.29 -9.15 -27.55
N ASN A 48 4.58 -8.88 -27.66
CA ASN A 48 5.57 -9.30 -26.65
C ASN A 48 5.30 -8.64 -25.29
N ASP A 49 5.00 -7.35 -25.26
CA ASP A 49 4.68 -6.60 -24.05
C ASP A 49 3.41 -7.13 -23.36
N ALA A 50 2.43 -7.62 -24.14
CA ALA A 50 1.21 -8.22 -23.60
C ALA A 50 1.48 -9.60 -22.98
N LEU A 51 2.25 -10.45 -23.65
CA LEU A 51 2.64 -11.77 -23.13
C LEU A 51 3.44 -11.66 -21.82
N GLU A 52 4.43 -10.76 -21.80
CA GLU A 52 5.26 -10.54 -20.61
C GLU A 52 4.43 -9.96 -19.46
N TYR A 53 3.50 -9.03 -19.76
CA TYR A 53 2.59 -8.50 -18.74
C TYR A 53 1.74 -9.59 -18.09
N ILE A 54 1.16 -10.50 -18.88
CA ILE A 54 0.36 -11.61 -18.36
C ILE A 54 1.20 -12.50 -17.45
N LYS A 55 2.38 -12.91 -17.94
CA LYS A 55 3.32 -13.76 -17.18
C LYS A 55 3.72 -13.14 -15.84
N GLN A 56 4.05 -11.86 -15.80
CA GLN A 56 4.49 -11.18 -14.58
C GLN A 56 3.37 -10.96 -13.56
N ASN A 57 2.12 -10.84 -14.02
CA ASN A 57 1.00 -10.43 -13.16
C ASN A 57 0.02 -11.57 -12.85
N MET A 58 0.19 -12.77 -13.43
CA MET A 58 -0.79 -13.86 -13.35
C MET A 58 -1.19 -14.22 -11.92
N SER A 59 -0.26 -14.27 -10.98
CA SER A 59 -0.54 -14.54 -9.56
C SER A 59 -1.57 -13.58 -8.96
N THR A 60 -1.53 -12.31 -9.37
CA THR A 60 -2.48 -11.29 -8.90
C THR A 60 -3.88 -11.52 -9.49
N TYR A 61 -3.96 -11.88 -10.77
CA TYR A 61 -5.25 -12.16 -11.43
C TYR A 61 -5.87 -13.47 -10.96
N LEU A 62 -5.07 -14.51 -10.69
CA LEU A 62 -5.53 -15.75 -10.07
C LEU A 62 -6.17 -15.50 -8.69
N GLY A 63 -5.63 -14.53 -7.93
CA GLY A 63 -6.24 -14.11 -6.67
C GLY A 63 -7.61 -13.45 -6.78
N LEU A 64 -8.06 -13.06 -8.00
CA LEU A 64 -9.40 -12.49 -8.24
C LEU A 64 -10.46 -13.55 -8.57
N THR A 65 -10.05 -14.77 -8.89
CA THR A 65 -10.92 -15.84 -9.38
C THR A 65 -10.74 -17.13 -8.58
N PHE A 66 -11.63 -18.09 -8.80
CA PHE A 66 -11.53 -19.46 -8.29
C PHE A 66 -11.01 -20.44 -9.36
N GLY A 67 -10.63 -19.93 -10.54
CA GLY A 67 -10.09 -20.73 -11.64
C GLY A 67 -8.59 -21.01 -11.51
N LYS A 68 -8.08 -21.83 -12.44
CA LYS A 68 -6.64 -22.02 -12.71
C LYS A 68 -6.18 -21.22 -13.93
N GLU A 69 -4.86 -21.12 -14.08
CA GLU A 69 -4.26 -20.51 -15.25
C GLU A 69 -4.59 -21.32 -16.52
N GLY A 70 -5.18 -20.65 -17.50
CA GLY A 70 -5.37 -21.12 -18.87
C GLY A 70 -4.12 -20.94 -19.72
N SER A 71 -4.26 -21.04 -21.04
CA SER A 71 -3.15 -20.82 -21.98
C SER A 71 -3.30 -19.50 -22.73
N TYR A 72 -2.21 -18.91 -23.18
CA TYR A 72 -2.24 -17.68 -23.94
C TYR A 72 -1.16 -17.62 -25.01
N GLU A 73 -1.49 -16.97 -26.12
CA GLU A 73 -0.57 -16.70 -27.21
C GLU A 73 -0.88 -15.34 -27.86
N ALA A 74 0.04 -14.86 -28.69
CA ALA A 74 -0.15 -13.62 -29.43
C ALA A 74 0.18 -13.81 -30.92
N VAL A 75 -0.68 -13.26 -31.78
CA VAL A 75 -0.59 -13.41 -33.25
C VAL A 75 -0.76 -12.07 -33.95
N GLU A 76 -0.25 -11.96 -35.18
CA GLU A 76 -0.36 -10.75 -35.99
C GLU A 76 -1.63 -10.73 -36.85
N ASP A 77 -1.96 -11.88 -37.43
CA ASP A 77 -3.04 -12.03 -38.40
C ASP A 77 -4.41 -12.09 -37.72
N LEU A 78 -5.37 -11.33 -38.26
CA LEU A 78 -6.72 -11.22 -37.70
C LEU A 78 -7.53 -12.49 -37.93
N GLU A 79 -7.50 -13.04 -39.15
CA GLU A 79 -8.29 -14.22 -39.51
C GLU A 79 -7.87 -15.43 -38.67
N THR A 80 -6.56 -15.65 -38.53
CA THR A 80 -5.98 -16.67 -37.68
C THR A 80 -6.44 -16.54 -36.22
N ALA A 81 -6.51 -15.32 -35.69
CA ALA A 81 -6.93 -15.09 -34.31
C ALA A 81 -8.40 -15.43 -34.07
N VAL A 82 -9.30 -15.05 -34.99
CA VAL A 82 -10.75 -15.04 -34.70
C VAL A 82 -11.52 -16.24 -35.25
N LYS A 83 -10.97 -17.00 -36.21
CA LYS A 83 -11.70 -18.05 -36.96
C LYS A 83 -12.40 -19.10 -36.10
N ASP A 84 -11.88 -19.39 -34.90
CA ASP A 84 -12.43 -20.40 -33.98
C ASP A 84 -12.99 -19.79 -32.68
N SER A 85 -12.93 -18.46 -32.54
CA SER A 85 -13.27 -17.74 -31.30
C SER A 85 -14.76 -17.77 -30.96
N TRP A 86 -15.09 -17.82 -29.66
CA TRP A 86 -16.47 -17.67 -29.18
C TRP A 86 -16.76 -16.27 -28.63
N LEU A 87 -15.72 -15.55 -28.23
CA LEU A 87 -15.79 -14.19 -27.70
C LEU A 87 -14.59 -13.39 -28.19
N VAL A 88 -14.85 -12.20 -28.71
CA VAL A 88 -13.83 -11.25 -29.16
C VAL A 88 -14.01 -9.93 -28.40
N PHE A 89 -12.94 -9.44 -27.78
CA PHE A 89 -12.85 -8.09 -27.23
C PHE A 89 -12.08 -7.18 -28.19
N GLU A 90 -12.72 -6.12 -28.66
CA GLU A 90 -12.11 -5.05 -29.44
C GLU A 90 -11.55 -3.99 -28.47
N ALA A 91 -10.22 -3.82 -28.48
CA ALA A 91 -9.47 -2.83 -27.72
C ALA A 91 -8.37 -2.17 -28.59
N VAL A 92 -8.70 -1.87 -29.85
CA VAL A 92 -7.84 -1.19 -30.82
C VAL A 92 -7.84 0.33 -30.57
N PRO A 93 -6.96 1.11 -31.23
CA PRO A 93 -6.90 2.57 -31.06
C PRO A 93 -8.27 3.25 -31.21
N GLU A 94 -8.48 4.33 -30.45
CA GLU A 94 -9.76 5.06 -30.34
C GLU A 94 -10.05 5.95 -31.57
N VAL A 95 -10.01 5.35 -32.75
CA VAL A 95 -10.26 5.98 -34.06
C VAL A 95 -11.44 5.30 -34.72
N LEU A 96 -12.52 6.05 -34.99
CA LEU A 96 -13.79 5.50 -35.47
C LEU A 96 -13.63 4.61 -36.72
N SER A 97 -12.88 5.07 -37.74
CA SER A 97 -12.69 4.31 -38.98
C SER A 97 -11.98 2.97 -38.75
N ILE A 98 -11.00 2.91 -37.83
CA ILE A 98 -10.29 1.67 -37.50
C ILE A 98 -11.25 0.68 -36.82
N LYS A 99 -12.11 1.16 -35.92
CA LYS A 99 -13.10 0.31 -35.24
C LYS A 99 -14.17 -0.20 -36.20
N GLU A 100 -14.73 0.67 -37.05
CA GLU A 100 -15.68 0.26 -38.09
C GLU A 100 -15.09 -0.81 -39.02
N ASP A 101 -13.85 -0.61 -39.47
CA ASP A 101 -13.13 -1.57 -40.32
C ASP A 101 -12.89 -2.90 -39.59
N THR A 102 -12.56 -2.85 -38.29
CA THR A 102 -12.40 -4.04 -37.45
C THR A 102 -13.70 -4.84 -37.36
N TYR A 103 -14.85 -4.19 -37.18
CA TYR A 103 -16.14 -4.89 -37.12
C TYR A 103 -16.55 -5.50 -38.47
N ARG A 104 -16.22 -4.86 -39.60
CA ARG A 104 -16.40 -5.44 -40.93
C ARG A 104 -15.56 -6.71 -41.09
N ASP A 105 -14.31 -6.68 -40.66
CA ASP A 105 -13.43 -7.84 -40.77
C ASP A 105 -13.88 -8.97 -39.81
N LEU A 106 -14.39 -8.62 -38.63
CA LEU A 106 -15.01 -9.58 -37.69
C LEU A 106 -16.28 -10.23 -38.25
N GLU A 107 -17.09 -9.51 -39.01
CA GLU A 107 -18.22 -10.11 -39.74
C GLU A 107 -17.77 -11.18 -40.74
N LYS A 108 -16.64 -10.93 -41.42
CA LYS A 108 -16.09 -11.83 -42.43
C LYS A 108 -15.44 -13.07 -41.83
N TYR A 109 -14.68 -12.92 -40.75
CA TYR A 109 -13.76 -13.95 -40.26
C TYR A 109 -14.21 -14.65 -38.96
N ALA A 110 -14.95 -13.98 -38.08
CA ALA A 110 -15.37 -14.60 -36.82
C ALA A 110 -16.58 -15.53 -37.02
N PRO A 111 -16.70 -16.63 -36.25
CA PRO A 111 -17.88 -17.49 -36.28
C PRO A 111 -19.19 -16.73 -36.10
N LYS A 112 -20.25 -17.19 -36.76
CA LYS A 112 -21.57 -16.52 -36.72
C LYS A 112 -22.21 -16.47 -35.33
N ASP A 113 -21.80 -17.36 -34.42
CA ASP A 113 -22.26 -17.44 -33.03
C ASP A 113 -21.35 -16.68 -32.05
N CYS A 114 -20.22 -16.13 -32.50
CA CYS A 114 -19.24 -15.44 -31.65
C CYS A 114 -19.79 -14.11 -31.11
N ILE A 115 -19.60 -13.83 -29.82
CA ILE A 115 -19.94 -12.53 -29.22
C ILE A 115 -18.83 -11.52 -29.52
N LEU A 116 -19.21 -10.32 -29.97
CA LEU A 116 -18.26 -9.25 -30.31
C LEU A 116 -18.41 -8.08 -29.33
N ALA A 117 -17.43 -7.86 -28.47
CA ALA A 117 -17.49 -6.88 -27.40
C ALA A 117 -16.52 -5.71 -27.63
N SER A 118 -16.97 -4.46 -27.60
CA SER A 118 -16.07 -3.29 -27.66
C SER A 118 -15.74 -2.77 -26.26
N ASN A 119 -14.46 -2.50 -26.01
CA ASN A 119 -13.98 -1.77 -24.84
C ASN A 119 -13.93 -0.24 -25.07
N SER A 120 -14.49 0.29 -26.16
CA SER A 120 -14.50 1.73 -26.41
C SER A 120 -15.18 2.50 -25.27
N SER A 121 -14.53 3.57 -24.85
CA SER A 121 -15.03 4.50 -23.82
C SER A 121 -15.67 5.74 -24.42
N SER A 122 -15.36 6.05 -25.69
CA SER A 122 -15.77 7.28 -26.38
C SER A 122 -16.93 7.06 -27.36
N TYR A 123 -17.02 5.89 -27.98
CA TYR A 123 -18.03 5.57 -28.99
C TYR A 123 -19.02 4.54 -28.45
N LYS A 124 -20.32 4.76 -28.70
CA LYS A 124 -21.33 3.75 -28.42
C LYS A 124 -21.13 2.62 -29.42
N SER A 125 -21.32 1.37 -29.00
CA SER A 125 -21.19 0.26 -29.95
C SER A 125 -22.15 0.36 -31.13
N GLY A 126 -23.31 1.02 -30.99
CA GLY A 126 -24.19 1.35 -32.12
C GLY A 126 -23.50 2.17 -33.23
N ASP A 127 -22.63 3.11 -32.85
CA ASP A 127 -21.90 3.98 -33.78
C ASP A 127 -20.87 3.20 -34.62
N LEU A 128 -20.40 2.05 -34.12
CA LEU A 128 -19.37 1.22 -34.77
C LEU A 128 -19.94 0.29 -35.85
N LEU A 129 -21.27 0.19 -35.95
CA LEU A 129 -21.96 -0.90 -36.67
C LEU A 129 -22.56 -0.49 -38.02
N GLY A 130 -22.26 0.71 -38.52
CA GLY A 130 -22.85 1.24 -39.75
C GLY A 130 -22.61 0.41 -41.02
N LYS A 131 -21.64 -0.51 -41.01
CA LYS A 131 -21.18 -1.29 -42.18
C LYS A 131 -21.35 -2.81 -42.06
N VAL A 132 -22.01 -3.31 -41.02
CA VAL A 132 -22.25 -4.75 -40.79
C VAL A 132 -23.73 -5.11 -40.91
N ASN A 133 -24.04 -6.38 -41.16
CA ASN A 133 -25.40 -6.87 -41.31
C ASN A 133 -26.12 -7.05 -39.96
N ASP A 134 -27.45 -7.13 -39.99
CA ASP A 134 -28.27 -7.20 -38.77
C ASP A 134 -28.02 -8.45 -37.91
N GLN A 135 -27.58 -9.56 -38.53
CA GLN A 135 -27.20 -10.76 -37.77
C GLN A 135 -25.93 -10.51 -36.95
N THR A 136 -24.96 -9.78 -37.49
CA THR A 136 -23.76 -9.35 -36.75
C THR A 136 -24.10 -8.32 -35.68
N LYS A 137 -24.95 -7.33 -35.97
CA LYS A 137 -25.36 -6.32 -34.98
C LYS A 137 -25.97 -6.94 -33.72
N ALA A 138 -26.77 -8.00 -33.88
CA ALA A 138 -27.44 -8.68 -32.78
C ALA A 138 -26.50 -9.37 -31.77
N ARG A 139 -25.22 -9.59 -32.12
CA ARG A 139 -24.20 -10.23 -31.26
C ARG A 139 -23.11 -9.25 -30.80
N VAL A 140 -23.31 -7.95 -30.99
CA VAL A 140 -22.37 -6.90 -30.54
C VAL A 140 -22.86 -6.24 -29.27
N LEU A 141 -21.95 -5.98 -28.32
CA LEU A 141 -22.19 -5.17 -27.11
C LEU A 141 -20.95 -4.35 -26.74
N ASN A 142 -21.09 -3.38 -25.83
CA ASN A 142 -19.92 -2.84 -25.13
C ASN A 142 -19.65 -3.64 -23.85
N THR A 143 -18.36 -3.78 -23.54
CA THR A 143 -17.81 -4.24 -22.25
C THR A 143 -16.72 -3.24 -21.86
N HIS A 144 -17.09 -2.18 -21.15
CA HIS A 144 -16.17 -1.11 -20.76
C HIS A 144 -15.46 -1.47 -19.46
N TYR A 145 -14.16 -1.72 -19.54
CA TYR A 145 -13.32 -2.09 -18.40
C TYR A 145 -12.68 -0.85 -17.79
N MET A 146 -12.65 -0.79 -16.45
CA MET A 146 -11.98 0.30 -15.74
C MET A 146 -10.45 0.11 -15.78
N MET A 147 -9.88 -0.74 -14.91
CA MET A 147 -8.44 -1.03 -14.91
C MET A 147 -8.11 -2.26 -14.03
N PRO A 148 -8.39 -3.50 -14.45
CA PRO A 148 -8.08 -4.68 -13.62
C PRO A 148 -6.56 -4.93 -13.54
N PRO A 149 -6.04 -5.43 -12.39
CA PRO A 149 -6.78 -5.88 -11.21
C PRO A 149 -7.15 -4.75 -10.23
N GLN A 150 -6.69 -3.50 -10.47
CA GLN A 150 -6.91 -2.37 -9.55
C GLN A 150 -8.40 -2.01 -9.41
N ALA A 151 -9.14 -2.06 -10.51
CA ALA A 151 -10.59 -1.86 -10.57
C ALA A 151 -11.22 -2.95 -11.44
N VAL A 152 -11.95 -3.86 -10.80
CA VAL A 152 -12.55 -5.05 -11.42
C VAL A 152 -13.96 -4.81 -11.98
N ILE A 153 -14.43 -3.56 -11.99
CA ILE A 153 -15.74 -3.18 -12.53
C ILE A 153 -15.71 -3.25 -14.06
N VAL A 154 -16.77 -3.81 -14.64
CA VAL A 154 -17.02 -3.82 -16.09
C VAL A 154 -18.45 -3.35 -16.36
N GLU A 155 -18.61 -2.36 -17.23
CA GLU A 155 -19.93 -1.89 -17.65
C GLU A 155 -20.35 -2.53 -18.98
N LEU A 156 -21.49 -3.22 -18.97
CA LEU A 156 -22.11 -3.79 -20.16
C LEU A 156 -23.11 -2.80 -20.74
N MET A 157 -23.17 -2.65 -22.06
CA MET A 157 -24.16 -1.79 -22.70
C MET A 157 -24.59 -2.33 -24.06
N THR A 158 -25.87 -2.20 -24.37
CA THR A 158 -26.43 -2.56 -25.68
C THR A 158 -25.89 -1.66 -26.79
N SER A 159 -25.80 -2.20 -28.00
CA SER A 159 -25.55 -1.44 -29.24
C SER A 159 -26.82 -0.85 -29.87
N GLY A 160 -27.96 -0.97 -29.18
CA GLY A 160 -29.30 -0.75 -29.73
C GLY A 160 -29.86 -1.97 -30.48
N TYR A 161 -29.00 -2.92 -30.86
CA TYR A 161 -29.37 -4.14 -31.59
C TYR A 161 -29.06 -5.44 -30.83
N THR A 162 -28.25 -5.38 -29.77
CA THR A 162 -27.80 -6.54 -28.99
C THR A 162 -28.98 -7.41 -28.56
N ASN A 163 -28.86 -8.73 -28.76
CA ASN A 163 -29.84 -9.65 -28.23
C ASN A 163 -29.79 -9.68 -26.68
N GLU A 164 -30.93 -9.45 -26.03
CA GLU A 164 -31.02 -9.35 -24.56
C GLU A 164 -30.50 -10.61 -23.82
N ALA A 165 -30.58 -11.79 -24.44
CA ALA A 165 -30.10 -13.04 -23.83
C ALA A 165 -28.56 -13.10 -23.66
N ILE A 166 -27.81 -12.21 -24.34
CA ILE A 166 -26.35 -12.13 -24.22
C ILE A 166 -25.93 -11.59 -22.85
N PHE A 167 -26.65 -10.61 -22.28
CA PHE A 167 -26.28 -9.97 -21.02
C PHE A 167 -26.16 -10.94 -19.84
N PRO A 168 -27.19 -11.76 -19.50
CA PRO A 168 -27.06 -12.69 -18.37
C PRO A 168 -25.95 -13.73 -18.58
N PHE A 169 -25.68 -14.12 -19.84
CA PHE A 169 -24.57 -15.01 -20.17
C PHE A 169 -23.22 -14.32 -19.93
N MET A 170 -23.03 -13.12 -20.48
CA MET A 170 -21.79 -12.35 -20.30
C MET A 170 -21.55 -11.96 -18.84
N GLU A 171 -22.58 -11.57 -18.09
CA GLU A 171 -22.46 -11.30 -16.65
C GLU A 171 -21.93 -12.51 -15.89
N LYS A 172 -22.40 -13.71 -16.24
CA LYS A 172 -21.92 -14.96 -15.63
C LYS A 172 -20.46 -15.23 -15.97
N GLU A 173 -20.07 -15.11 -17.24
CA GLU A 173 -18.69 -15.39 -17.65
C GLU A 173 -17.71 -14.33 -17.11
N LEU A 174 -18.09 -13.06 -17.06
CA LEU A 174 -17.27 -12.00 -16.45
C LEU A 174 -17.07 -12.23 -14.94
N ARG A 175 -18.10 -12.69 -14.22
CA ARG A 175 -17.95 -13.04 -12.79
C ARG A 175 -17.00 -14.20 -12.56
N LYS A 176 -16.96 -15.20 -13.43
CA LYS A 176 -15.95 -16.28 -13.37
C LYS A 176 -14.54 -15.73 -13.57
N ALA A 177 -14.38 -14.69 -14.38
CA ALA A 177 -13.11 -14.00 -14.58
C ALA A 177 -12.73 -13.01 -13.47
N GLY A 178 -13.40 -13.06 -12.31
CA GLY A 178 -13.11 -12.19 -11.16
C GLY A 178 -13.58 -10.75 -11.34
N LEU A 179 -14.46 -10.49 -12.32
CA LEU A 179 -14.94 -9.16 -12.65
C LEU A 179 -16.35 -8.91 -12.09
N HIS A 180 -16.68 -7.64 -11.88
CA HIS A 180 -17.97 -7.19 -11.39
C HIS A 180 -18.75 -6.49 -12.50
N PRO A 181 -19.61 -7.21 -13.24
CA PRO A 181 -20.35 -6.64 -14.35
C PRO A 181 -21.59 -5.86 -13.88
N TYR A 182 -21.85 -4.73 -14.55
CA TYR A 182 -23.03 -3.89 -14.35
C TYR A 182 -23.61 -3.45 -15.70
N THR A 183 -24.90 -3.70 -15.92
CA THR A 183 -25.52 -3.50 -17.24
C THR A 183 -26.28 -2.18 -17.34
N ALA A 184 -25.88 -1.33 -18.30
CA ALA A 184 -26.63 -0.18 -18.77
C ALA A 184 -27.79 -0.66 -19.65
N LYS A 185 -29.02 -0.36 -19.22
CA LYS A 185 -30.25 -0.85 -19.88
C LYS A 185 -30.50 -0.25 -21.26
N VAL A 186 -29.90 0.90 -21.54
CA VAL A 186 -30.01 1.65 -22.80
C VAL A 186 -28.65 2.26 -23.11
N GLU A 187 -28.46 2.68 -24.37
CA GLU A 187 -27.26 3.41 -24.76
C GLU A 187 -27.09 4.70 -23.94
N SER A 188 -25.90 4.90 -23.40
CA SER A 188 -25.56 6.03 -22.54
C SER A 188 -24.11 6.43 -22.72
N SER A 189 -23.89 7.68 -23.10
CA SER A 189 -22.54 8.25 -23.19
C SER A 189 -21.95 8.40 -21.79
N GLY A 190 -20.78 7.80 -21.59
CA GLY A 190 -20.19 7.61 -20.26
C GLY A 190 -20.84 6.48 -19.46
N PHE A 191 -21.54 5.55 -20.10
CA PHE A 191 -22.13 4.37 -19.46
C PHE A 191 -22.99 4.74 -18.24
N ILE A 192 -22.75 4.10 -17.09
CA ILE A 192 -23.42 4.38 -15.82
C ILE A 192 -22.52 5.29 -14.98
N PHE A 193 -21.32 4.81 -14.65
CA PHE A 193 -20.43 5.47 -13.69
C PHE A 193 -19.87 6.79 -14.23
N ASN A 194 -19.28 6.79 -15.44
CA ASN A 194 -18.67 8.01 -15.99
C ASN A 194 -19.72 9.11 -16.24
N ARG A 195 -20.97 8.75 -16.53
CA ARG A 195 -22.10 9.68 -16.64
C ARG A 195 -22.44 10.32 -15.29
N ILE A 196 -22.55 9.53 -14.22
CA ILE A 196 -22.79 10.04 -12.87
C ILE A 196 -21.60 10.91 -12.42
N TRP A 197 -20.39 10.43 -12.67
CA TRP A 197 -19.15 11.14 -12.33
C TRP A 197 -19.04 12.49 -13.04
N ALA A 198 -19.42 12.59 -14.32
CA ALA A 198 -19.48 13.87 -15.02
C ALA A 198 -20.43 14.88 -14.34
N ALA A 199 -21.57 14.42 -13.82
CA ALA A 199 -22.49 15.29 -13.08
C ALA A 199 -21.89 15.76 -11.76
N ILE A 200 -21.27 14.85 -10.99
CA ILE A 200 -20.61 15.17 -9.73
C ILE A 200 -19.47 16.17 -9.95
N LYS A 201 -18.57 15.90 -10.90
CA LYS A 201 -17.45 16.79 -11.24
C LYS A 201 -17.92 18.19 -11.61
N ARG A 202 -18.92 18.29 -12.50
CA ARG A 202 -19.45 19.59 -12.93
C ARG A 202 -19.99 20.40 -11.74
N GLU A 203 -20.67 19.74 -10.80
CA GLU A 203 -21.20 20.42 -9.61
C GLU A 203 -20.09 20.84 -8.65
N VAL A 204 -19.10 19.98 -8.42
CA VAL A 204 -17.90 20.30 -7.62
C VAL A 204 -17.17 21.52 -8.19
N LEU A 205 -16.93 21.55 -9.50
CA LEU A 205 -16.31 22.70 -10.17
C LEU A 205 -17.17 23.97 -10.08
N SER A 206 -18.49 23.85 -10.12
CA SER A 206 -19.40 25.00 -9.99
C SER A 206 -19.38 25.58 -8.58
N VAL A 207 -19.37 24.72 -7.55
CA VAL A 207 -19.21 25.11 -6.13
C VAL A 207 -17.89 25.88 -5.90
N ILE A 208 -16.80 25.42 -6.51
CA ILE A 208 -15.49 26.12 -6.43
C ILE A 208 -15.56 27.46 -7.14
N ARG A 209 -16.07 27.49 -8.38
CA ARG A 209 -16.21 28.72 -9.18
C ARG A 209 -17.04 29.78 -8.47
N GLU A 210 -18.13 29.38 -7.83
CA GLU A 210 -19.05 30.27 -7.11
C GLU A 210 -18.49 30.73 -5.75
N GLY A 211 -17.32 30.23 -5.35
CA GLY A 211 -16.64 30.61 -4.12
C GLY A 211 -17.31 30.05 -2.86
N VAL A 212 -18.16 29.02 -2.99
CA VAL A 212 -18.89 28.43 -1.87
C VAL A 212 -17.93 27.65 -0.96
N ALA A 213 -16.96 26.94 -1.54
CA ALA A 213 -15.93 26.22 -0.79
C ALA A 213 -14.66 26.02 -1.63
N ASP A 214 -13.51 25.90 -0.96
CA ASP A 214 -12.26 25.53 -1.62
C ASP A 214 -12.16 23.99 -1.82
N PRO A 215 -11.26 23.52 -2.71
CA PRO A 215 -11.08 22.09 -3.00
C PRO A 215 -10.81 21.21 -1.76
N LYS A 216 -10.06 21.74 -0.78
CA LYS A 216 -9.70 21.02 0.45
C LYS A 216 -10.92 20.81 1.34
N THR A 217 -11.77 21.83 1.48
CA THR A 217 -13.03 21.73 2.22
C THR A 217 -13.99 20.72 1.56
N ILE A 218 -14.13 20.76 0.23
CA ILE A 218 -15.00 19.83 -0.50
C ILE A 218 -14.53 18.39 -0.30
N ASP A 219 -13.23 18.13 -0.46
CA ASP A 219 -12.67 16.80 -0.27
C ASP A 219 -12.72 16.33 1.18
N ALA A 220 -12.62 17.22 2.17
CA ALA A 220 -12.78 16.85 3.58
C ALA A 220 -14.21 16.35 3.87
N ILE A 221 -15.22 17.14 3.48
CA ILE A 221 -16.63 16.76 3.66
C ILE A 221 -16.94 15.47 2.89
N TRP A 222 -16.47 15.34 1.65
CA TRP A 222 -16.70 14.13 0.85
C TRP A 222 -16.15 12.88 1.53
N ARG A 223 -14.91 12.95 2.05
CA ARG A 223 -14.28 11.82 2.73
C ARG A 223 -15.01 11.46 4.02
N GLU A 224 -15.41 12.44 4.84
CA GLU A 224 -16.14 12.18 6.08
C GLU A 224 -17.56 11.65 5.81
N GLN A 225 -18.28 12.24 4.87
CA GLN A 225 -19.67 11.90 4.59
C GLN A 225 -19.82 10.52 3.91
N TYR A 226 -18.93 10.20 2.98
CA TYR A 226 -19.01 8.97 2.18
C TYR A 226 -17.99 7.91 2.60
N GLN A 227 -17.18 8.18 3.63
CA GLN A 227 -16.05 7.32 4.03
C GLN A 227 -15.15 6.98 2.83
N SER A 228 -15.06 7.90 1.89
CA SER A 228 -14.29 7.72 0.66
C SER A 228 -12.81 7.92 0.95
N PRO A 229 -11.89 7.10 0.42
CA PRO A 229 -10.47 7.32 0.60
C PRO A 229 -10.00 8.61 -0.10
N ILE A 230 -10.63 8.96 -1.23
CA ILE A 230 -10.27 10.08 -2.10
C ILE A 230 -11.45 11.06 -2.28
N GLY A 231 -11.14 12.35 -2.25
CA GLY A 231 -12.12 13.39 -2.58
C GLY A 231 -12.18 13.67 -4.09
N PRO A 232 -13.29 14.24 -4.58
CA PRO A 232 -13.50 14.48 -6.00
C PRO A 232 -12.49 15.45 -6.61
N CYS A 233 -11.99 16.44 -5.86
CA CYS A 233 -11.00 17.39 -6.35
C CYS A 233 -9.64 16.71 -6.53
N THR A 234 -9.22 15.92 -5.54
CA THR A 234 -8.00 15.10 -5.61
C THR A 234 -8.05 14.12 -6.80
N LEU A 235 -9.21 13.53 -7.07
CA LEU A 235 -9.41 12.63 -8.20
C LEU A 235 -9.32 13.38 -9.55
N MET A 236 -9.83 14.60 -9.66
CA MET A 236 -9.68 15.40 -10.89
C MET A 236 -8.22 15.81 -11.13
N ASP A 237 -7.48 16.20 -10.08
CA ASP A 237 -6.06 16.54 -10.21
C ASP A 237 -5.19 15.32 -10.57
N SER A 238 -5.55 14.11 -10.14
CA SER A 238 -4.81 12.90 -10.52
C SER A 238 -5.03 12.48 -11.98
N VAL A 239 -6.22 12.76 -12.54
CA VAL A 239 -6.52 12.58 -13.98
C VAL A 239 -5.88 13.67 -14.83
N GLY A 240 -5.84 14.89 -14.30
CA GLY A 240 -5.34 16.09 -14.95
C GLY A 240 -6.44 16.96 -15.54
N LEU A 241 -6.37 18.26 -15.28
CA LEU A 241 -7.49 19.19 -15.52
C LEU A 241 -7.78 19.48 -17.00
N ASP A 242 -6.79 19.36 -17.88
CA ASP A 242 -6.95 19.38 -19.34
C ASP A 242 -7.71 18.15 -19.86
N THR A 243 -7.41 16.96 -19.33
CA THR A 243 -8.16 15.74 -19.66
C THR A 243 -9.59 15.87 -19.17
N VAL A 244 -9.79 16.40 -17.95
CA VAL A 244 -11.11 16.68 -17.40
C VAL A 244 -11.87 17.67 -18.27
N GLU A 245 -11.24 18.78 -18.67
CA GLU A 245 -11.84 19.77 -19.57
C GLU A 245 -12.27 19.14 -20.90
N HIS A 246 -11.40 18.38 -21.54
CA HIS A 246 -11.70 17.75 -22.83
C HIS A 246 -12.93 16.82 -22.75
N ILE A 247 -13.02 16.02 -21.69
CA ILE A 247 -14.15 15.12 -21.46
C ILE A 247 -15.44 15.92 -21.16
N GLU A 248 -15.36 16.93 -20.30
CA GLU A 248 -16.52 17.76 -19.96
C GLU A 248 -17.02 18.58 -21.16
N ALA A 249 -16.13 19.06 -22.03
CA ALA A 249 -16.49 19.74 -23.28
C ALA A 249 -17.36 18.85 -24.19
N HIS A 250 -17.01 17.57 -24.30
CA HIS A 250 -17.82 16.60 -25.03
C HIS A 250 -19.22 16.47 -24.41
N TYR A 251 -19.33 16.28 -23.09
CA TYR A 251 -20.62 16.14 -22.41
C TYR A 251 -21.47 17.41 -22.46
N VAL A 252 -20.85 18.58 -22.34
CA VAL A 252 -21.52 19.88 -22.43
C VAL A 252 -22.19 20.03 -23.80
N LYS A 253 -21.45 19.73 -24.87
CA LYS A 253 -21.99 19.75 -26.23
C LYS A 253 -23.08 18.70 -26.44
N GLU A 254 -22.81 17.45 -26.07
CA GLU A 254 -23.75 16.33 -26.31
C GLU A 254 -25.08 16.53 -25.57
N ARG A 255 -25.03 17.08 -24.35
CA ARG A 255 -26.19 17.21 -23.46
C ARG A 255 -26.77 18.63 -23.41
N ASN A 256 -26.25 19.53 -24.24
CA ASN A 256 -26.66 20.94 -24.29
C ASN A 256 -26.65 21.62 -22.91
N LEU A 257 -25.54 21.45 -22.17
CA LEU A 257 -25.35 22.02 -20.83
C LEU A 257 -24.71 23.43 -20.91
N PRO A 258 -24.77 24.24 -19.84
CA PRO A 258 -24.08 25.51 -19.80
C PRO A 258 -22.55 25.36 -19.86
N GLU A 259 -21.89 26.17 -20.70
CA GLU A 259 -20.43 26.20 -20.84
C GLU A 259 -19.72 27.00 -19.73
N THR A 260 -20.47 27.68 -18.86
CA THR A 260 -19.92 28.64 -17.89
C THR A 260 -18.89 28.05 -16.94
N THR A 261 -19.10 26.83 -16.45
CA THR A 261 -18.14 26.13 -15.56
C THR A 261 -16.92 25.64 -16.33
N LEU A 262 -17.13 25.18 -17.57
CA LEU A 262 -16.06 24.71 -18.45
C LEU A 262 -15.12 25.85 -18.84
N LYS A 263 -15.68 26.99 -19.26
CA LYS A 263 -14.90 28.19 -19.58
C LYS A 263 -14.08 28.66 -18.38
N TRP A 264 -14.69 28.68 -17.19
CA TRP A 264 -13.96 29.03 -15.97
C TRP A 264 -12.81 28.05 -15.67
N LEU A 265 -13.02 26.74 -15.83
CA LEU A 265 -11.97 25.74 -15.65
C LEU A 265 -10.81 25.99 -16.63
N HIS A 266 -11.12 26.31 -17.88
CA HIS A 266 -10.15 26.67 -18.90
C HIS A 266 -9.33 27.89 -18.49
N ASP A 267 -10.00 29.03 -18.31
CA ASP A 267 -9.38 30.33 -18.06
C ASP A 267 -8.58 30.35 -16.73
N THR A 268 -9.04 29.59 -15.72
CA THR A 268 -8.45 29.62 -14.36
C THR A 268 -7.32 28.60 -14.17
N TYR A 269 -7.41 27.44 -14.80
CA TYR A 269 -6.49 26.32 -14.57
C TYR A 269 -5.78 25.86 -15.83
N VAL A 270 -6.50 25.52 -16.89
CA VAL A 270 -5.89 24.88 -18.07
C VAL A 270 -5.02 25.86 -18.86
N GLU A 271 -5.52 27.06 -19.19
CA GLU A 271 -4.78 28.08 -19.93
C GLU A 271 -3.49 28.51 -19.18
N PRO A 272 -3.50 28.75 -17.85
CA PRO A 272 -2.28 29.03 -17.08
C PRO A 272 -1.32 27.82 -16.92
N GLY A 273 -1.75 26.61 -17.32
CA GLY A 273 -0.97 25.38 -17.22
C GLY A 273 -1.03 24.68 -15.87
N LYS A 274 -2.04 24.94 -15.04
CA LYS A 274 -2.30 24.24 -13.77
C LYS A 274 -3.10 22.96 -14.05
N LEU A 275 -2.40 21.88 -14.43
CA LEU A 275 -3.02 20.66 -14.94
C LEU A 275 -3.18 19.54 -13.90
N GLY A 276 -3.10 19.84 -12.60
CA GLY A 276 -3.15 18.83 -11.53
C GLY A 276 -1.79 18.20 -11.27
N ASN A 277 -1.77 16.93 -10.86
CA ASN A 277 -0.56 16.22 -10.39
C ASN A 277 0.55 16.09 -11.44
N LYS A 278 0.21 16.24 -12.72
CA LYS A 278 1.19 16.20 -13.82
C LYS A 278 1.82 17.56 -14.13
N SER A 279 1.37 18.63 -13.47
CA SER A 279 1.87 19.99 -13.67
C SER A 279 2.70 20.46 -12.49
N ASP A 280 3.84 21.06 -12.80
CA ASP A 280 4.71 21.79 -11.87
C ASP A 280 4.08 23.08 -11.33
N LYS A 281 2.89 23.45 -11.82
CA LYS A 281 2.06 24.56 -11.32
C LYS A 281 0.86 24.09 -10.50
N GLY A 282 0.68 22.78 -10.30
CA GLY A 282 -0.42 22.18 -9.55
C GLY A 282 -1.72 22.15 -10.34
N GLY A 283 -2.85 22.14 -9.65
CA GLY A 283 -4.20 22.13 -10.19
C GLY A 283 -5.19 22.78 -9.24
N LEU A 284 -6.27 22.06 -8.91
CA LEU A 284 -7.19 22.47 -7.85
C LEU A 284 -6.46 22.59 -6.51
N TYR A 285 -5.49 21.70 -6.27
CA TYR A 285 -4.52 21.85 -5.20
C TYR A 285 -3.27 22.59 -5.70
N PRO A 286 -2.61 23.39 -4.84
CA PRO A 286 -1.30 23.94 -5.19
C PRO A 286 -0.32 22.79 -5.46
N VAL A 287 0.77 23.08 -6.18
CA VAL A 287 1.94 22.19 -6.22
C VAL A 287 2.23 21.80 -4.78
N PRO A 288 2.36 20.50 -4.45
CA PRO A 288 2.98 20.12 -3.20
C PRO A 288 4.29 20.90 -3.12
N THR A 289 4.40 21.83 -2.18
CA THR A 289 5.58 22.69 -2.06
C THR A 289 6.81 21.80 -2.13
N GLU A 290 7.73 22.04 -3.08
CA GLU A 290 9.05 21.41 -3.05
C GLU A 290 9.64 21.66 -1.66
N GLY A 291 9.66 20.60 -0.87
CA GLY A 291 9.79 20.66 0.58
C GLY A 291 9.49 19.28 1.13
N HIS A 292 10.46 18.38 0.96
CA HIS A 292 10.61 17.13 1.67
C HIS A 292 9.33 16.28 1.78
N GLY A 293 9.12 15.38 0.81
CA GLY A 293 8.15 14.32 1.00
C GLY A 293 8.53 13.50 2.23
N THR A 294 7.55 13.12 3.05
CA THR A 294 7.80 12.19 4.15
C THR A 294 7.29 10.82 3.76
N LYS A 295 8.10 9.79 4.02
CA LYS A 295 7.69 8.40 3.97
C LYS A 295 8.14 7.68 5.23
N LEU A 296 7.45 6.61 5.57
CA LEU A 296 7.85 5.69 6.63
C LEU A 296 8.44 4.43 6.00
N LEU A 297 9.55 3.96 6.55
CA LEU A 297 9.92 2.56 6.42
C LEU A 297 9.36 1.83 7.63
N VAL A 298 8.59 0.78 7.40
CA VAL A 298 7.81 0.07 8.42
C VAL A 298 8.07 -1.42 8.30
N LEU A 299 8.30 -2.08 9.43
CA LEU A 299 8.41 -3.52 9.48
C LEU A 299 7.02 -4.15 9.64
N ASN A 300 6.67 -5.02 8.71
CA ASN A 300 5.53 -5.91 8.86
C ASN A 300 6.04 -7.27 9.31
N MET A 301 5.68 -7.68 10.52
CA MET A 301 6.11 -8.96 11.09
C MET A 301 5.36 -10.14 10.49
N TYR A 302 4.12 -9.91 10.05
CA TYR A 302 3.18 -10.97 9.69
C TYR A 302 2.27 -10.55 8.54
N GLN A 303 1.98 -11.49 7.64
CA GLN A 303 0.94 -11.33 6.64
C GLN A 303 -0.07 -12.47 6.78
N GLY A 304 -1.32 -12.09 7.03
CA GLY A 304 -2.45 -13.01 7.17
C GLY A 304 -2.61 -13.93 5.98
N SER A 305 -2.93 -15.18 6.27
CA SER A 305 -3.36 -16.21 5.31
C SER A 305 -4.63 -16.89 5.82
N TYR A 306 -5.31 -17.65 4.96
CA TYR A 306 -6.43 -18.46 5.45
C TYR A 306 -5.91 -19.54 6.41
N PRO A 307 -6.67 -19.88 7.47
CA PRO A 307 -6.28 -20.96 8.38
C PRO A 307 -6.04 -22.26 7.62
N GLY A 308 -4.85 -22.85 7.80
CA GLY A 308 -4.47 -24.13 7.18
C GLY A 308 -3.83 -24.04 5.79
N GLU A 309 -3.68 -22.85 5.20
CA GLU A 309 -2.98 -22.68 3.91
C GLU A 309 -1.47 -22.85 4.00
N LEU A 310 -0.87 -22.52 5.16
CA LEU A 310 0.58 -22.42 5.31
C LEU A 310 1.07 -23.25 6.49
N ALA A 311 2.29 -23.76 6.37
CA ALA A 311 2.97 -24.39 7.49
C ALA A 311 3.39 -23.32 8.53
N PRO A 312 3.44 -23.63 9.84
CA PRO A 312 3.84 -22.68 10.88
C PRO A 312 5.20 -22.01 10.63
N GLU A 313 6.15 -22.74 10.06
CA GLU A 313 7.49 -22.25 9.74
C GLU A 313 7.47 -21.19 8.63
N GLU A 314 6.53 -21.30 7.69
CA GLU A 314 6.36 -20.34 6.61
C GLU A 314 5.84 -19.01 7.16
N LEU A 315 4.93 -19.03 8.13
CA LEU A 315 4.37 -17.82 8.75
C LEU A 315 5.44 -16.92 9.36
N LEU A 316 6.44 -17.51 10.02
CA LEU A 316 7.53 -16.76 10.66
C LEU A 316 8.43 -16.05 9.64
N SER A 317 8.47 -16.53 8.40
CA SER A 317 9.35 -16.02 7.34
C SER A 317 8.68 -15.01 6.41
N ARG A 318 7.41 -14.64 6.62
CA ARG A 318 6.65 -13.74 5.74
C ARG A 318 6.81 -12.26 6.06
N GLY A 319 7.73 -11.90 6.95
CA GLY A 319 7.97 -10.51 7.30
C GLY A 319 8.48 -9.69 6.12
N GLN A 320 8.23 -8.38 6.16
CA GLN A 320 8.59 -7.44 5.11
C GLN A 320 9.11 -6.12 5.69
N VAL A 321 9.98 -5.46 4.94
CA VAL A 321 10.24 -4.03 5.05
C VAL A 321 9.36 -3.34 4.01
N LEU A 322 8.46 -2.47 4.48
CA LEU A 322 7.50 -1.74 3.68
C LEU A 322 7.87 -0.25 3.64
N GLU A 323 7.64 0.38 2.49
CA GLU A 323 7.59 1.83 2.36
C GLU A 323 6.13 2.27 2.37
N VAL A 324 5.81 3.27 3.22
CA VAL A 324 4.46 3.84 3.35
C VAL A 324 4.55 5.35 3.16
N SER A 325 3.76 5.89 2.23
CA SER A 325 3.64 7.35 2.08
C SER A 325 2.76 7.92 3.19
N VAL A 326 3.22 8.98 3.86
CA VAL A 326 2.36 9.70 4.83
C VAL A 326 1.60 10.84 4.17
N ASP A 327 2.14 11.39 3.07
CA ASP A 327 1.52 12.49 2.34
C ASP A 327 0.41 11.98 1.40
N ASN A 328 0.57 10.77 0.85
CA ASN A 328 -0.47 10.05 0.12
C ASN A 328 -0.96 8.84 0.92
N LYS A 329 -1.85 9.07 1.88
CA LYS A 329 -2.45 8.03 2.75
C LYS A 329 -3.24 6.94 2.01
N GLN A 330 -3.48 7.10 0.71
CA GLN A 330 -4.15 6.11 -0.13
C GLN A 330 -3.18 5.22 -0.90
N ALA A 331 -1.91 5.62 -1.01
CA ALA A 331 -0.90 4.80 -1.64
C ALA A 331 -0.75 3.50 -0.87
N LYS A 332 -0.85 2.37 -1.57
CA LYS A 332 -0.56 1.07 -0.97
C LYS A 332 0.91 1.03 -0.56
N PRO A 333 1.23 0.44 0.60
CA PRO A 333 2.60 0.17 0.99
C PRO A 333 3.35 -0.61 -0.09
N VAL A 334 4.59 -0.22 -0.34
CA VAL A 334 5.47 -0.91 -1.30
C VAL A 334 6.41 -1.81 -0.51
N ALA A 335 6.42 -3.11 -0.81
CA ALA A 335 7.38 -4.02 -0.20
C ALA A 335 8.77 -3.82 -0.82
N LEU A 336 9.72 -3.32 -0.04
CA LEU A 336 11.11 -3.12 -0.45
C LEU A 336 11.92 -4.41 -0.29
N VAL A 337 11.72 -5.10 0.84
CA VAL A 337 12.40 -6.36 1.15
C VAL A 337 11.39 -7.33 1.74
N GLY A 338 11.27 -8.52 1.14
CA GLY A 338 10.39 -9.58 1.63
C GLY A 338 11.14 -10.73 2.31
N LYS A 339 10.39 -11.74 2.74
CA LYS A 339 10.91 -13.00 3.32
C LYS A 339 11.74 -12.83 4.59
N GLN A 340 11.37 -11.88 5.44
CA GLN A 340 12.06 -11.60 6.69
C GLN A 340 11.52 -12.47 7.83
N LYS A 341 12.43 -13.03 8.63
CA LYS A 341 12.07 -13.84 9.80
C LYS A 341 11.68 -12.96 10.98
N MET A 342 10.39 -12.69 11.13
CA MET A 342 9.82 -11.92 12.25
C MET A 342 10.59 -10.60 12.53
N PRO A 343 10.60 -9.64 11.59
CA PRO A 343 11.30 -8.37 11.75
C PRO A 343 10.71 -7.52 12.90
N ASP A 344 11.57 -6.83 13.65
CA ASP A 344 11.16 -6.11 14.87
C ASP A 344 11.60 -4.64 14.90
N GLY A 345 12.90 -4.33 14.92
CA GLY A 345 13.44 -2.96 14.97
C GLY A 345 14.02 -2.50 13.63
N ILE A 346 13.88 -1.21 13.29
CA ILE A 346 14.49 -0.59 12.10
C ILE A 346 15.02 0.82 12.39
N ASP A 347 16.13 1.18 11.76
CA ASP A 347 16.67 2.55 11.74
C ASP A 347 17.47 2.80 10.44
N VAL A 348 17.88 4.03 10.19
CA VAL A 348 18.61 4.45 8.98
C VAL A 348 19.85 5.27 9.27
N TYR A 349 20.82 5.14 8.37
CA TYR A 349 21.99 6.00 8.28
C TYR A 349 22.36 6.22 6.82
N GLU A 350 22.44 7.50 6.43
CA GLU A 350 22.68 7.91 5.04
C GLU A 350 21.69 7.23 4.07
N ASP A 351 22.18 6.49 3.08
CA ASP A 351 21.38 5.81 2.06
C ASP A 351 21.02 4.36 2.43
N ARG A 352 21.22 3.95 3.69
CA ARG A 352 20.97 2.59 4.17
C ARG A 352 20.00 2.51 5.32
N MET A 353 19.18 1.47 5.27
CA MET A 353 18.38 0.98 6.40
C MET A 353 19.06 -0.20 7.08
N TYR A 354 18.79 -0.36 8.37
CA TYR A 354 19.27 -1.43 9.23
C TYR A 354 18.09 -1.98 10.02
N TRP A 355 17.89 -3.29 10.03
CA TRP A 355 16.79 -3.89 10.77
C TRP A 355 17.17 -5.21 11.45
N THR A 356 16.42 -5.54 12.49
CA THR A 356 16.55 -6.80 13.24
C THR A 356 15.47 -7.78 12.80
N CYS A 357 15.86 -9.06 12.75
CA CYS A 357 14.96 -10.20 12.56
C CYS A 357 15.08 -11.10 13.79
N MET A 358 13.95 -11.32 14.48
CA MET A 358 13.91 -12.08 15.72
C MET A 358 14.32 -13.54 15.55
N GLY A 359 14.11 -14.11 14.36
CA GLY A 359 14.20 -15.55 14.19
C GLY A 359 13.06 -16.28 14.91
N VAL A 360 13.33 -17.49 15.36
CA VAL A 360 12.39 -18.30 16.16
C VAL A 360 12.71 -18.09 17.64
N PRO A 361 11.80 -17.60 18.50
CA PRO A 361 12.14 -17.27 19.88
C PRO A 361 12.74 -18.39 20.74
N SER A 362 12.49 -19.66 20.40
CA SER A 362 13.10 -20.81 21.07
C SER A 362 14.50 -21.17 20.56
N GLU A 363 14.90 -20.60 19.43
CA GLU A 363 16.16 -20.85 18.75
C GLU A 363 17.06 -19.61 18.82
N ASN A 364 18.36 -19.82 18.93
CA ASN A 364 19.33 -18.74 18.83
C ASN A 364 19.70 -18.56 17.34
N ASP A 365 18.77 -18.03 16.54
CA ASP A 365 18.92 -17.82 15.08
C ASP A 365 18.57 -16.39 14.62
N GLY A 366 18.42 -15.44 15.56
CA GLY A 366 18.22 -14.04 15.27
C GLY A 366 19.38 -13.38 14.52
N ALA A 367 19.09 -12.34 13.74
CA ALA A 367 20.07 -11.69 12.86
C ALA A 367 19.77 -10.20 12.64
N LEU A 368 20.77 -9.45 12.18
CA LEU A 368 20.63 -8.07 11.73
C LEU A 368 20.98 -7.97 10.25
N PHE A 369 20.25 -7.11 9.54
CA PHE A 369 20.41 -6.89 8.11
C PHE A 369 20.52 -5.41 7.78
N SER A 370 21.06 -5.11 6.61
CA SER A 370 21.09 -3.77 6.02
C SER A 370 20.82 -3.83 4.54
N ALA A 371 20.19 -2.80 3.98
CA ALA A 371 19.97 -2.62 2.55
C ALA A 371 19.98 -1.13 2.22
N LYS A 372 20.07 -0.78 0.94
CA LYS A 372 19.77 0.58 0.49
C LYS A 372 18.30 0.92 0.73
N LEU A 373 17.96 2.21 0.79
CA LEU A 373 16.58 2.67 1.03
C LEU A 373 15.57 2.24 -0.06
N ASP A 374 16.04 1.76 -1.22
CA ASP A 374 15.21 1.18 -2.28
C ASP A 374 15.00 -0.35 -2.16
N GLY A 375 15.56 -0.97 -1.12
CA GLY A 375 15.51 -2.41 -0.88
C GLY A 375 16.63 -3.22 -1.55
N SER A 376 17.49 -2.60 -2.35
CA SER A 376 18.62 -3.26 -3.00
C SER A 376 19.83 -3.45 -2.06
N ASP A 377 20.80 -4.29 -2.47
CA ASP A 377 22.06 -4.52 -1.73
C ASP A 377 21.85 -4.98 -0.28
N VAL A 378 20.98 -5.98 -0.09
CA VAL A 378 20.73 -6.63 1.21
C VAL A 378 21.99 -7.35 1.70
N LYS A 379 22.42 -7.05 2.92
CA LYS A 379 23.59 -7.62 3.59
C LYS A 379 23.22 -8.09 5.00
N THR A 380 23.77 -9.22 5.41
CA THR A 380 23.76 -9.64 6.81
C THR A 380 24.84 -8.85 7.57
N ILE A 381 24.45 -8.14 8.63
CA ILE A 381 25.34 -7.35 9.48
C ILE A 381 25.80 -8.17 10.69
N ILE A 382 24.85 -8.84 11.35
CA ILE A 382 25.12 -9.79 12.44
C ILE A 382 24.55 -11.14 12.03
N GLN A 383 25.36 -12.21 12.09
CA GLN A 383 24.98 -13.51 11.56
C GLN A 383 23.91 -14.19 12.43
N PRO A 384 23.02 -15.00 11.82
CA PRO A 384 22.12 -15.88 12.56
C PRO A 384 22.86 -16.67 13.64
N GLY A 385 22.46 -16.45 14.89
CA GLY A 385 23.00 -17.14 16.06
C GLY A 385 24.18 -16.46 16.77
N ASP A 386 24.69 -15.35 16.26
CA ASP A 386 25.52 -14.44 17.07
C ASP A 386 24.66 -13.73 18.13
N VAL A 387 23.37 -13.57 17.85
CA VAL A 387 22.34 -12.97 18.71
C VAL A 387 21.12 -13.89 18.74
N HIS A 388 20.35 -13.85 19.84
CA HIS A 388 19.25 -14.79 20.03
C HIS A 388 17.96 -14.28 19.40
N THR A 389 17.39 -13.21 19.96
CA THR A 389 16.15 -12.60 19.52
C THR A 389 16.33 -11.08 19.53
N PRO A 390 17.01 -10.52 18.52
CA PRO A 390 17.25 -9.09 18.48
C PRO A 390 15.95 -8.31 18.34
N LYS A 391 15.87 -7.19 19.07
CA LYS A 391 14.68 -6.33 19.22
C LYS A 391 14.90 -4.95 18.61
N GLN A 392 14.46 -3.87 19.25
CA GLN A 392 14.66 -2.54 18.71
C GLN A 392 16.16 -2.29 18.44
N ILE A 393 16.43 -1.61 17.33
CA ILE A 393 17.76 -1.15 16.92
C ILE A 393 17.76 0.38 16.87
N TYR A 394 18.89 0.97 17.24
CA TYR A 394 19.13 2.40 17.19
C TYR A 394 20.48 2.66 16.52
N VAL A 395 20.50 3.58 15.55
CA VAL A 395 21.75 4.02 14.93
C VAL A 395 22.25 5.28 15.61
N ASP A 396 23.37 5.15 16.34
CA ASP A 396 24.15 6.27 16.84
C ASP A 396 24.89 6.93 15.66
N LYS A 397 24.24 7.92 15.03
CA LYS A 397 24.73 8.57 13.82
C LYS A 397 26.09 9.26 14.00
N PRO A 398 26.34 10.04 15.08
CA PRO A 398 27.65 10.66 15.30
C PRO A 398 28.81 9.67 15.37
N ASN A 399 28.64 8.53 16.04
CA ASN A 399 29.72 7.55 16.23
C ASN A 399 29.69 6.38 15.23
N LYS A 400 28.67 6.33 14.36
CA LYS A 400 28.44 5.25 13.38
C LYS A 400 28.37 3.87 14.05
N LYS A 401 27.63 3.79 15.16
CA LYS A 401 27.42 2.56 15.92
C LYS A 401 25.95 2.11 15.86
N LEU A 402 25.74 0.80 15.85
CA LEU A 402 24.44 0.18 16.06
C LEU A 402 24.32 -0.20 17.53
N TYR A 403 23.17 0.09 18.14
CA TYR A 403 22.77 -0.40 19.45
C TYR A 403 21.50 -1.21 19.31
N PHE A 404 21.42 -2.38 19.95
CA PHE A 404 20.20 -3.19 19.91
C PHE A 404 20.07 -4.11 21.12
N CYS A 405 18.83 -4.41 21.49
CA CYS A 405 18.53 -5.36 22.55
C CYS A 405 18.41 -6.79 22.01
N ASP A 406 18.71 -7.78 22.84
CA ASP A 406 18.54 -9.20 22.57
C ASP A 406 17.74 -9.85 23.71
N ARG A 407 16.47 -10.16 23.40
CA ARG A 407 15.43 -10.46 24.39
C ARG A 407 15.71 -11.73 25.18
N GLU A 408 15.69 -12.89 24.52
CA GLU A 408 15.99 -14.18 25.14
C GLU A 408 17.48 -14.35 25.43
N GLY A 409 18.35 -13.61 24.73
CA GLY A 409 19.77 -13.57 25.04
C GLY A 409 20.11 -12.83 26.34
N LEU A 410 19.18 -12.04 26.89
CA LEU A 410 19.33 -11.24 28.11
C LEU A 410 20.48 -10.21 28.02
N ARG A 411 20.63 -9.61 26.83
CA ARG A 411 21.78 -8.77 26.48
C ARG A 411 21.38 -7.47 25.78
N VAL A 412 22.25 -6.47 25.87
CA VAL A 412 22.26 -5.30 24.99
C VAL A 412 23.59 -5.28 24.27
N HIS A 413 23.58 -5.00 22.98
CA HIS A 413 24.72 -5.08 22.10
C HIS A 413 25.07 -3.73 21.48
N ARG A 414 26.34 -3.59 21.09
CA ARG A 414 26.86 -2.50 20.26
C ARG A 414 27.72 -3.07 19.14
N SER A 415 27.71 -2.47 17.96
CA SER A 415 28.64 -2.79 16.86
C SER A 415 28.88 -1.58 15.96
N ASN A 416 29.85 -1.65 15.05
CA ASN A 416 29.90 -0.77 13.88
C ASN A 416 28.73 -1.05 12.93
N LEU A 417 28.47 -0.13 12.00
CA LEU A 417 27.42 -0.27 10.98
C LEU A 417 27.60 -1.50 10.08
N ASP A 418 28.84 -1.98 9.90
CA ASP A 418 29.17 -3.17 9.11
C ASP A 418 29.18 -4.47 9.95
N GLY A 419 28.85 -4.38 11.24
CA GLY A 419 28.84 -5.52 12.17
C GLY A 419 30.20 -5.81 12.83
N SER A 420 31.27 -5.13 12.42
CA SER A 420 32.56 -5.23 13.11
C SER A 420 32.50 -4.62 14.52
N GLU A 421 33.46 -4.99 15.38
CA GLU A 421 33.48 -4.57 16.80
C GLU A 421 32.16 -4.88 17.53
N HIS A 422 31.52 -6.01 17.20
CA HIS A 422 30.32 -6.46 17.88
C HIS A 422 30.63 -6.88 19.32
N GLU A 423 30.06 -6.16 20.27
CA GLU A 423 30.26 -6.37 21.70
C GLU A 423 28.93 -6.41 22.45
N VAL A 424 28.95 -7.09 23.60
CA VAL A 424 27.86 -7.08 24.57
C VAL A 424 28.19 -5.97 25.59
N ILE A 425 27.27 -5.03 25.79
CA ILE A 425 27.45 -3.89 26.72
C ILE A 425 26.62 -4.02 28.00
N ILE A 426 25.64 -4.92 28.00
CA ILE A 426 24.86 -5.39 29.16
C ILE A 426 24.68 -6.90 29.04
N LYS A 427 24.97 -7.67 30.09
CA LYS A 427 24.68 -9.11 30.18
C LYS A 427 24.05 -9.41 31.55
N ARG A 428 22.78 -9.84 31.57
CA ARG A 428 22.04 -10.14 32.81
C ARG A 428 21.94 -11.63 33.13
N GLY A 429 22.25 -12.48 32.15
CA GLY A 429 22.29 -13.92 32.29
C GLY A 429 22.91 -14.57 31.06
N ASP A 430 22.90 -15.89 31.05
CA ASP A 430 23.30 -16.69 29.90
C ASP A 430 22.15 -17.61 29.48
N TRP A 431 21.68 -17.47 28.24
CA TRP A 431 20.51 -18.19 27.76
C TRP A 431 20.70 -19.72 27.76
N LYS A 432 21.95 -20.19 27.70
CA LYS A 432 22.27 -21.62 27.70
C LYS A 432 22.17 -22.24 29.10
N THR A 433 22.54 -21.50 30.13
CA THR A 433 22.69 -22.03 31.50
C THR A 433 21.64 -21.50 32.47
N ASP A 434 21.14 -20.28 32.28
CA ASP A 434 20.28 -19.58 33.23
C ASP A 434 18.80 -19.62 32.81
N LYS A 435 18.23 -20.81 32.57
CA LYS A 435 16.84 -20.95 32.07
C LYS A 435 15.80 -20.16 32.88
N ALA A 436 15.91 -20.16 34.21
CA ALA A 436 15.01 -19.40 35.08
C ALA A 436 15.06 -17.88 34.83
N LYS A 437 16.23 -17.33 34.47
CA LYS A 437 16.35 -15.91 34.12
C LYS A 437 15.76 -15.61 32.75
N VAL A 438 15.89 -16.56 31.80
CA VAL A 438 15.30 -16.45 30.46
C VAL A 438 13.77 -16.49 30.54
N GLU A 439 13.19 -17.31 31.42
CA GLU A 439 11.73 -17.37 31.61
C GLU A 439 11.17 -16.13 32.35
N ASP A 440 11.98 -15.49 33.19
CA ASP A 440 11.61 -14.25 33.87
C ASP A 440 11.63 -13.06 32.89
N GLN A 441 10.45 -12.74 32.37
CA GLN A 441 10.24 -11.63 31.44
C GLN A 441 10.65 -10.25 31.98
N THR A 442 10.88 -10.12 33.29
CA THR A 442 11.43 -8.88 33.85
C THR A 442 12.91 -8.68 33.51
N ASN A 443 13.58 -9.69 32.95
CA ASN A 443 14.95 -9.60 32.45
C ASN A 443 15.05 -9.31 30.95
N TRP A 444 13.94 -9.35 30.21
CA TRP A 444 13.90 -9.26 28.75
C TRP A 444 14.09 -7.82 28.23
N PRO A 445 15.27 -7.47 27.67
CA PRO A 445 15.47 -6.16 27.08
C PRO A 445 14.76 -6.07 25.71
N VAL A 446 14.18 -4.91 25.39
CA VAL A 446 13.43 -4.72 24.13
C VAL A 446 13.81 -3.43 23.42
N GLY A 447 13.46 -2.29 24.01
CA GLY A 447 13.70 -0.97 23.44
C GLY A 447 15.07 -0.43 23.78
N ILE A 448 15.60 0.46 22.93
CA ILE A 448 16.94 1.03 23.04
C ILE A 448 16.95 2.48 22.55
N ALA A 449 17.64 3.37 23.29
CA ALA A 449 17.89 4.74 22.87
C ALA A 449 19.24 5.23 23.40
N VAL A 450 19.83 6.24 22.77
CA VAL A 450 21.12 6.83 23.14
C VAL A 450 20.99 8.34 23.32
N SER A 451 21.65 8.88 24.34
CA SER A 451 21.87 10.32 24.52
C SER A 451 23.35 10.63 24.72
N HIS A 452 23.90 11.40 23.79
CA HIS A 452 25.22 12.02 23.87
C HIS A 452 25.26 13.15 24.89
N LYS A 453 24.19 13.96 25.02
CA LYS A 453 24.14 15.04 26.03
C LYS A 453 24.29 14.50 27.44
N LEU A 454 23.63 13.38 27.74
CA LEU A 454 23.71 12.71 29.04
C LEU A 454 24.83 11.67 29.12
N LYS A 455 25.49 11.36 28.00
CA LYS A 455 26.49 10.30 27.85
C LYS A 455 25.98 8.94 28.34
N LYS A 456 24.70 8.66 28.08
CA LYS A 456 23.99 7.46 28.54
C LYS A 456 23.28 6.77 27.38
N PHE A 457 23.10 5.46 27.49
CA PHE A 457 22.10 4.71 26.72
C PHE A 457 21.01 4.19 27.65
N TYR A 458 19.85 3.91 27.08
CA TYR A 458 18.64 3.53 27.77
C TYR A 458 18.07 2.25 27.17
N TRP A 459 17.50 1.38 27.99
CA TRP A 459 16.76 0.23 27.48
C TRP A 459 15.54 -0.09 28.33
N THR A 460 14.51 -0.65 27.70
CA THR A 460 13.34 -1.18 28.42
C THR A 460 13.61 -2.61 28.86
N GLN A 461 13.03 -3.00 30.00
CA GLN A 461 12.74 -4.39 30.32
C GLN A 461 11.24 -4.54 30.45
N LYS A 462 10.63 -5.33 29.57
CA LYS A 462 9.18 -5.30 29.38
C LYS A 462 8.39 -5.88 30.56
N GLY A 463 8.90 -6.90 31.25
CA GLY A 463 8.12 -7.64 32.24
C GLY A 463 7.04 -8.53 31.61
N PRO A 464 6.29 -9.30 32.42
CA PRO A 464 5.12 -10.04 31.93
C PRO A 464 4.11 -9.14 31.22
N SER A 465 3.33 -9.73 30.32
CA SER A 465 2.39 -8.95 29.50
C SER A 465 1.42 -8.16 30.37
N LYS A 466 1.31 -6.86 30.08
CA LYS A 466 0.41 -5.90 30.74
C LYS A 466 0.50 -5.92 32.28
N SER A 467 1.71 -6.09 32.81
CA SER A 467 1.99 -6.19 34.24
C SER A 467 2.74 -4.98 34.76
N THR A 468 2.50 -4.51 35.98
CA THR A 468 3.24 -3.34 36.52
C THR A 468 4.69 -3.62 36.92
N LYS A 469 5.36 -4.57 36.26
CA LYS A 469 6.74 -5.01 36.54
C LYS A 469 7.75 -4.53 35.49
N GLY A 470 7.29 -3.83 34.45
CA GLY A 470 8.14 -3.23 33.44
C GLY A 470 8.97 -2.06 33.97
N ARG A 471 10.15 -1.85 33.37
CA ARG A 471 11.14 -0.84 33.79
C ARG A 471 11.88 -0.25 32.59
N ILE A 472 12.39 0.96 32.77
CA ILE A 472 13.37 1.60 31.89
C ILE A 472 14.65 1.79 32.69
N PHE A 473 15.77 1.37 32.10
CA PHE A 473 17.10 1.50 32.68
C PHE A 473 17.95 2.47 31.87
N SER A 474 19.04 2.94 32.50
CA SER A 474 20.12 3.64 31.81
C SER A 474 21.49 3.17 32.31
N ALA A 475 22.52 3.36 31.50
CA ALA A 475 23.91 3.21 31.90
C ALA A 475 24.81 4.12 31.04
N ASN A 476 26.05 4.36 31.44
CA ASN A 476 26.96 5.23 30.69
C ASN A 476 27.31 4.62 29.32
N LEU A 477 27.50 5.46 28.30
CA LEU A 477 27.94 5.00 26.97
C LEU A 477 29.31 4.32 27.03
N GLU A 478 30.19 4.85 27.87
CA GLU A 478 31.50 4.26 28.14
C GLU A 478 31.42 3.26 29.28
N MET A 479 32.09 2.12 29.11
CA MET A 479 32.21 1.12 30.15
C MET A 479 33.05 1.69 31.31
N PRO A 480 32.59 1.59 32.57
CA PRO A 480 33.41 2.01 33.70
C PRO A 480 34.73 1.22 33.76
N SER A 481 35.82 1.89 34.17
CA SER A 481 37.15 1.29 34.21
C SER A 481 37.18 0.01 35.05
N GLY A 482 37.70 -1.08 34.47
CA GLY A 482 37.81 -2.38 35.14
C GLY A 482 36.49 -3.16 35.27
N LYS A 483 35.41 -2.69 34.64
CA LYS A 483 34.13 -3.39 34.56
C LYS A 483 33.92 -4.01 33.18
N ASP A 484 32.96 -4.93 33.12
CA ASP A 484 32.45 -5.52 31.88
C ASP A 484 30.91 -5.48 31.86
N ALA A 485 30.31 -6.02 30.79
CA ALA A 485 28.87 -6.06 30.59
C ALA A 485 28.07 -6.76 31.70
N SER A 486 28.70 -7.68 32.45
CA SER A 486 28.06 -8.42 33.54
C SER A 486 28.27 -7.77 34.91
N THR A 487 29.31 -6.94 35.05
CA THR A 487 29.80 -6.43 36.34
C THR A 487 29.72 -4.91 36.49
N ARG A 488 29.35 -4.19 35.43
CA ARG A 488 29.12 -2.74 35.49
C ARG A 488 28.05 -2.38 36.51
N ASP A 489 28.34 -1.38 37.32
CA ASP A 489 27.58 -0.94 38.49
C ASP A 489 26.96 0.45 38.32
N ASP A 490 27.08 1.02 37.12
CA ASP A 490 26.50 2.30 36.72
C ASP A 490 25.09 2.18 36.13
N ILE A 491 24.42 1.04 36.34
CA ILE A 491 23.05 0.81 35.86
C ILE A 491 22.06 1.50 36.82
N GLU A 492 21.24 2.37 36.28
CA GLU A 492 20.20 3.11 37.01
C GLU A 492 18.80 2.75 36.50
N VAL A 493 17.81 2.67 37.40
CA VAL A 493 16.39 2.60 37.02
C VAL A 493 15.89 4.02 36.78
N VAL A 494 15.54 4.33 35.54
CA VAL A 494 14.97 5.64 35.15
C VAL A 494 13.50 5.71 35.54
N LEU A 495 12.77 4.62 35.31
CA LEU A 495 11.36 4.51 35.66
C LEU A 495 10.98 3.04 35.85
N GLY A 496 10.11 2.75 36.82
CA GLY A 496 9.59 1.41 37.08
C GLY A 496 8.08 1.44 37.32
N GLY A 497 7.48 0.27 37.52
CA GLY A 497 6.02 0.17 37.69
C GLY A 497 5.24 0.26 36.37
N LEU A 498 5.92 0.07 35.24
CA LEU A 498 5.35 0.22 33.90
C LEU A 498 4.62 -1.08 33.49
N PRO A 499 3.47 -1.01 32.78
CA PRO A 499 2.73 -2.17 32.30
C PRO A 499 3.51 -3.12 31.38
N GLU A 500 4.10 -2.61 30.32
CA GLU A 500 4.94 -3.38 29.41
C GLU A 500 5.65 -2.42 28.44
N PRO A 501 6.72 -1.72 28.87
CA PRO A 501 7.41 -0.75 28.03
C PRO A 501 8.15 -1.48 26.90
N ILE A 502 7.99 -1.02 25.66
CA ILE A 502 8.50 -1.66 24.45
C ILE A 502 9.63 -0.84 23.84
N ASP A 503 9.35 0.04 22.87
CA ASP A 503 10.39 0.78 22.16
C ASP A 503 10.66 2.11 22.83
N LEU A 504 11.86 2.64 22.61
CA LEU A 504 12.33 3.92 23.12
C LEU A 504 12.73 4.85 22.00
N GLU A 505 12.62 6.14 22.27
CA GLU A 505 13.30 7.17 21.50
C GLU A 505 13.66 8.35 22.41
N PHE A 506 14.85 8.88 22.22
CA PHE A 506 15.31 10.04 22.98
C PHE A 506 15.45 11.24 22.04
N ASP A 507 14.76 12.32 22.36
CA ASP A 507 14.91 13.61 21.70
C ASP A 507 16.07 14.37 22.35
N GLU A 508 17.20 14.44 21.65
CA GLU A 508 18.38 15.15 22.13
C GLU A 508 18.13 16.65 22.27
N ASP A 509 17.30 17.25 21.43
CA ASP A 509 17.08 18.70 21.44
C ASP A 509 16.28 19.12 22.67
N THR A 510 15.22 18.38 22.99
CA THR A 510 14.34 18.68 24.14
C THR A 510 14.74 17.97 25.43
N GLY A 511 15.56 16.91 25.34
CA GLY A 511 15.97 16.11 26.50
C GLY A 511 14.86 15.22 27.06
N VAL A 512 13.94 14.79 26.19
CA VAL A 512 12.75 14.00 26.55
C VAL A 512 12.90 12.57 26.04
N LEU A 513 12.60 11.60 26.90
CA LEU A 513 12.53 10.19 26.57
C LEU A 513 11.08 9.79 26.29
N TYR A 514 10.84 9.17 25.13
CA TYR A 514 9.54 8.66 24.70
C TYR A 514 9.53 7.13 24.66
N TRP A 515 8.37 6.53 24.91
CA TRP A 515 8.19 5.08 24.76
C TRP A 515 6.76 4.65 24.49
N THR A 516 6.62 3.51 23.83
CA THR A 516 5.36 2.75 23.74
C THR A 516 5.24 1.80 24.92
N ASP A 517 4.02 1.64 25.43
CA ASP A 517 3.76 0.84 26.62
C ASP A 517 2.44 0.08 26.46
N ARG A 518 2.48 -1.25 26.65
CA ARG A 518 1.32 -2.13 26.45
C ARG A 518 0.67 -2.45 27.79
N GLY A 519 -0.43 -1.77 28.07
CA GLY A 519 -1.16 -1.89 29.33
C GLY A 519 -2.62 -2.28 29.18
N GLU A 520 -3.25 -2.53 30.31
CA GLU A 520 -4.70 -2.71 30.46
C GLU A 520 -5.38 -1.42 30.95
N ILE A 521 -6.72 -1.43 30.95
CA ILE A 521 -7.57 -0.40 31.56
C ILE A 521 -7.08 -0.11 33.00
N PRO A 522 -6.98 1.17 33.45
CA PRO A 522 -7.63 2.36 32.88
C PRO A 522 -6.86 3.12 31.80
N PHE A 523 -5.54 2.93 31.66
CA PHE A 523 -4.74 3.68 30.69
C PHE A 523 -4.56 2.96 29.35
N GLY A 524 -4.65 1.62 29.35
CA GLY A 524 -4.53 0.79 28.16
C GLY A 524 -3.14 0.84 27.52
N ASN A 525 -3.11 0.66 26.20
CA ASN A 525 -1.91 0.82 25.38
C ASN A 525 -1.63 2.30 25.12
N THR A 526 -0.41 2.75 25.36
CA THR A 526 -0.08 4.18 25.44
C THR A 526 1.24 4.56 24.76
N LEU A 527 1.32 5.81 24.33
CA LEU A 527 2.56 6.52 24.02
C LEU A 527 2.84 7.47 25.19
N ASN A 528 4.04 7.41 25.74
CA ASN A 528 4.41 8.12 26.96
C ASN A 528 5.66 8.98 26.73
N ARG A 529 5.85 9.98 27.58
CA ARG A 529 7.09 10.75 27.67
C ARG A 529 7.55 10.99 29.11
N LYS A 530 8.84 11.24 29.27
CA LYS A 530 9.50 11.65 30.52
C LYS A 530 10.62 12.65 30.23
N THR A 531 10.59 13.79 30.91
CA THR A 531 11.63 14.81 30.81
C THR A 531 12.87 14.38 31.61
N LEU A 532 14.02 14.24 30.95
CA LEU A 532 15.30 13.91 31.60
C LEU A 532 16.26 15.09 31.70
N ILE A 533 16.12 16.08 30.81
CA ILE A 533 16.86 17.35 30.85
C ILE A 533 15.86 18.50 30.85
N GLY A 534 15.99 19.43 31.79
CA GLY A 534 15.09 20.58 31.90
C GLY A 534 13.94 20.35 32.89
N ASP A 535 12.94 21.23 32.84
CA ASP A 535 11.82 21.24 33.76
C ASP A 535 10.66 20.39 33.24
N ALA A 536 10.28 19.36 34.02
CA ALA A 536 9.13 18.52 33.69
C ALA A 536 7.80 19.29 33.81
N PRO A 537 6.86 19.10 32.86
CA PRO A 537 5.51 19.67 32.95
C PRO A 537 4.79 19.17 34.21
N LYS A 538 3.78 19.92 34.68
CA LYS A 538 3.09 19.60 35.94
C LYS A 538 2.39 18.25 35.86
N GLU A 539 1.86 17.95 34.69
CA GLU A 539 1.11 16.77 34.31
C GLU A 539 1.97 15.50 34.44
N GLU A 540 3.28 15.60 34.16
CA GLU A 540 4.23 14.49 34.30
C GLU A 540 4.45 14.08 35.78
N LYS A 541 4.41 15.05 36.70
CA LYS A 541 4.80 14.85 38.11
C LYS A 541 3.90 13.87 38.85
N ALA A 542 2.64 13.72 38.45
CA ALA A 542 1.68 12.86 39.13
C ALA A 542 1.95 11.36 38.90
N LEU A 543 2.34 10.97 37.68
CA LEU A 543 2.61 9.58 37.31
C LEU A 543 4.10 9.27 37.13
N GLY A 544 4.97 10.28 37.26
CA GLY A 544 6.39 10.20 36.90
C GLY A 544 6.63 10.10 35.39
N ARG A 545 5.56 10.28 34.59
CA ARG A 545 5.48 10.26 33.13
C ARG A 545 4.23 11.02 32.69
N GLU A 546 4.19 11.40 31.42
CA GLU A 546 2.99 11.95 30.78
C GLU A 546 2.53 11.03 29.65
N ILE A 547 1.22 10.81 29.54
CA ILE A 547 0.63 10.00 28.48
C ILE A 547 0.22 10.93 27.34
N ILE A 548 0.85 10.76 26.18
CA ILE A 548 0.64 11.58 24.98
C ILE A 548 -0.58 11.11 24.20
N ALA A 549 -0.70 9.79 24.01
CA ALA A 549 -1.81 9.18 23.29
C ALA A 549 -2.11 7.80 23.87
N GLN A 550 -3.36 7.34 23.70
CA GLN A 550 -3.86 6.07 24.24
C GLN A 550 -4.70 5.31 23.21
N GLY A 551 -5.01 4.05 23.49
CA GLY A 551 -5.93 3.23 22.71
C GLY A 551 -5.31 2.68 21.42
N PHE A 552 -4.04 2.29 21.49
CA PHE A 552 -3.37 1.52 20.42
C PHE A 552 -3.74 0.03 20.51
N GLY A 553 -3.55 -0.69 19.41
CA GLY A 553 -3.74 -2.14 19.35
C GLY A 553 -2.43 -2.90 19.57
N GLU A 554 -1.90 -2.87 20.80
CA GLU A 554 -0.56 -3.37 21.17
C GLU A 554 0.56 -2.57 20.48
N ALA A 555 0.85 -1.37 21.00
CA ALA A 555 1.85 -0.46 20.44
C ALA A 555 3.28 -1.04 20.53
N ILE A 556 4.06 -0.90 19.46
CA ILE A 556 5.46 -1.36 19.36
C ILE A 556 6.34 -0.18 18.93
N GLY A 557 6.54 0.06 17.63
CA GLY A 557 7.49 1.07 17.16
C GLY A 557 7.01 2.49 17.40
N LEU A 558 7.93 3.38 17.75
CA LEU A 558 7.74 4.83 17.66
C LEU A 558 8.88 5.50 16.88
N ARG A 559 8.57 6.63 16.23
CA ARG A 559 9.57 7.52 15.66
C ARG A 559 9.15 9.00 15.70
N ILE A 560 10.01 9.87 16.19
CA ILE A 560 9.82 11.32 16.22
C ILE A 560 10.11 11.88 14.83
N CYS A 561 9.23 12.77 14.37
CA CYS A 561 9.40 13.55 13.15
C CYS A 561 9.50 15.03 13.51
N ASP A 562 10.72 15.52 13.72
CA ASP A 562 10.96 16.90 14.17
C ASP A 562 10.42 17.96 13.22
N SER A 563 10.53 17.70 11.92
CA SER A 563 10.07 18.62 10.86
C SER A 563 8.56 18.84 10.90
N LYS A 564 7.79 17.82 11.27
CA LYS A 564 6.33 17.86 11.37
C LYS A 564 5.83 18.08 12.80
N LYS A 565 6.71 18.02 13.81
CA LYS A 565 6.36 18.05 15.25
C LYS A 565 5.31 16.98 15.60
N LEU A 566 5.55 15.76 15.12
CA LEU A 566 4.69 14.58 15.33
C LEU A 566 5.51 13.38 15.77
N ILE A 567 4.83 12.40 16.35
CA ILE A 567 5.37 11.07 16.65
C ILE A 567 4.56 10.04 15.86
N TYR A 568 5.25 9.25 15.05
CA TYR A 568 4.65 8.11 14.37
C TYR A 568 4.70 6.89 15.27
N VAL A 569 3.60 6.11 15.33
CA VAL A 569 3.51 4.88 16.14
C VAL A 569 2.94 3.73 15.32
N ALA A 570 3.55 2.56 15.42
CA ALA A 570 3.06 1.31 14.83
C ALA A 570 2.50 0.37 15.89
N ASP A 571 1.49 -0.42 15.53
CA ASP A 571 0.90 -1.42 16.42
C ASP A 571 0.67 -2.78 15.74
N LEU A 572 0.57 -3.83 16.57
CA LEU A 572 0.38 -5.20 16.10
C LEU A 572 -1.02 -5.47 15.55
N SER A 573 -1.93 -4.50 15.61
CA SER A 573 -3.25 -4.57 14.97
C SER A 573 -3.22 -4.11 13.51
N GLY A 574 -2.03 -3.92 12.94
CA GLY A 574 -1.83 -3.57 11.54
C GLY A 574 -2.12 -2.09 11.28
N ARG A 575 -1.84 -1.20 12.25
CA ARG A 575 -2.10 0.23 12.12
C ARG A 575 -0.86 1.08 12.31
N LEU A 576 -0.82 2.19 11.58
CA LEU A 576 0.14 3.26 11.72
C LEU A 576 -0.58 4.53 12.15
N TRP A 577 0.01 5.26 13.10
CA TRP A 577 -0.61 6.41 13.73
C TRP A 577 0.32 7.63 13.69
N GLU A 578 -0.29 8.80 13.52
CA GLU A 578 0.29 10.11 13.78
C GLU A 578 -0.20 10.58 15.14
N CYS A 579 0.72 10.88 16.03
CA CYS A 579 0.44 11.42 17.36
C CYS A 579 1.01 12.85 17.46
N PRO A 580 0.29 13.80 18.08
CA PRO A 580 0.89 15.07 18.48
C PRO A 580 2.04 14.86 19.48
N MET A 581 2.96 15.82 19.58
CA MET A 581 4.00 15.82 20.62
C MET A 581 3.46 16.12 22.02
N GLU A 582 2.30 16.78 22.08
CA GLU A 582 1.55 17.09 23.31
C GLU A 582 0.35 16.14 23.47
N PRO A 583 -0.17 15.95 24.70
CA PRO A 583 -1.32 15.07 24.92
C PRO A 583 -2.52 15.40 24.04
N GLY A 584 -3.02 14.41 23.30
CA GLY A 584 -4.10 14.66 22.35
C GLY A 584 -4.55 13.44 21.55
N PRO A 585 -5.56 13.62 20.66
CA PRO A 585 -6.04 12.56 19.80
C PRO A 585 -4.98 12.16 18.77
N LYS A 586 -4.88 10.85 18.51
CA LYS A 586 -4.06 10.29 17.43
C LYS A 586 -4.86 10.15 16.14
N THR A 587 -4.19 10.32 15.01
CA THR A 587 -4.77 10.17 13.67
C THR A 587 -4.22 8.93 12.99
N LYS A 588 -5.07 8.14 12.34
CA LYS A 588 -4.63 6.96 11.60
C LYS A 588 -3.97 7.38 10.29
N VAL A 589 -2.78 6.83 10.02
CA VAL A 589 -2.04 7.01 8.76
C VAL A 589 -2.43 5.93 7.78
N TYR A 590 -2.38 4.67 8.24
CA TYR A 590 -2.64 3.49 7.42
C TYR A 590 -3.18 2.35 8.29
N GLU A 591 -3.96 1.46 7.69
CA GLU A 591 -4.42 0.20 8.30
C GLU A 591 -4.54 -0.88 7.24
N GLU A 592 -4.10 -2.09 7.57
CA GLU A 592 -4.30 -3.29 6.75
C GLU A 592 -4.67 -4.47 7.63
N ALA A 593 -5.78 -5.13 7.31
CA ALA A 593 -6.22 -6.30 8.05
C ALA A 593 -5.27 -7.47 7.81
N GLY A 594 -4.94 -8.21 8.87
CA GLY A 594 -4.02 -9.34 8.79
C GLY A 594 -2.53 -8.95 8.76
N HIS A 595 -2.20 -7.67 8.93
CA HIS A 595 -0.82 -7.23 9.13
C HIS A 595 -0.53 -6.98 10.62
N ALA A 596 0.75 -7.02 11.00
CA ALA A 596 1.22 -6.66 12.33
C ALA A 596 2.48 -5.81 12.22
N TYR A 597 2.38 -4.51 12.50
CA TYR A 597 3.49 -3.59 12.34
C TYR A 597 4.32 -3.47 13.62
N THR A 598 5.64 -3.49 13.45
CA THR A 598 6.62 -3.40 14.55
C THR A 598 7.40 -2.10 14.45
N GLY A 599 8.70 -2.12 14.17
CA GLY A 599 9.54 -0.94 14.10
C GLY A 599 9.22 -0.07 12.88
N LEU A 600 9.43 1.24 13.03
CA LEU A 600 9.28 2.20 11.95
C LEU A 600 10.36 3.29 12.03
N VAL A 601 10.65 3.91 10.89
CA VAL A 601 11.56 5.06 10.79
C VAL A 601 11.08 6.05 9.73
N VAL A 602 11.35 7.34 9.96
CA VAL A 602 10.91 8.44 9.10
C VAL A 602 12.01 8.81 8.11
N ILE A 603 11.66 8.91 6.82
CA ILE A 603 12.53 9.40 5.75
C ILE A 603 11.92 10.66 5.16
N ASN A 604 12.68 11.75 5.19
CA ASN A 604 12.35 12.99 4.51
C ASN A 604 13.18 13.04 3.22
N TYR A 605 12.56 13.29 2.08
CA TYR A 605 13.21 13.35 0.77
C TYR A 605 12.85 14.63 0.02
#